data_AF-A0A9X7B6F6-F1
#
_entry.id   AF-A0A9X7B6F6-F1
#
_cell.length_a   1.000
_cell.length_b   1.000
_cell.length_c   1.000
_cell.angle_alpha   90.00
_cell.angle_beta   90.00
_cell.angle_gamma   90.00
#
_symmetry.space_group_name_H-M   'P 1'
#
loop_
_entity.id
_entity.type
_entity.pdbx_description
1 polymer ?
#
loop_
_entity_poly.entity_id
_entity_poly.type
_entity_poly.pdbx_seq_one_letter_code
_entity_poly.pdbx_strand_id
1 'polypeptide(L)'
;TVLDGNHFGWSLKGYSDREIAKVDYNRTTEKMQVNLEAGVPHSYFNNTYASITVKNSTGSVVYNKEIVGNRQQTAEFQMVPVKAGDYIEFTHIEGEAVKEKTRATLINLENNKQEYIGKKRTYQVTSTGLNKID
;
A
#
# COMPACT_ATOMS: atom_id res chain seq x y z
N THR A 1 0.11 -10.25 -14.14
CA THR A 1 1.45 -9.81 -14.61
C THR A 1 2.37 -9.67 -13.43
N VAL A 2 3.62 -10.16 -13.54
CA VAL A 2 4.63 -10.06 -12.48
C VAL A 2 5.46 -8.79 -12.66
N LEU A 3 5.70 -8.08 -11.56
CA LEU A 3 6.65 -6.99 -11.44
C LEU A 3 7.93 -7.55 -10.84
N ASP A 4 8.93 -7.85 -11.66
CA ASP A 4 10.20 -8.40 -11.17
C ASP A 4 11.02 -7.35 -10.40
N GLY A 5 11.60 -7.75 -9.28
CA GLY A 5 12.46 -6.91 -8.43
C GLY A 5 12.41 -7.31 -6.96
N ASN A 6 13.27 -6.70 -6.14
CA ASN A 6 13.32 -6.97 -4.69
C ASN A 6 12.87 -5.80 -3.84
N HIS A 7 12.77 -4.58 -4.38
CA HIS A 7 12.48 -3.39 -3.59
C HIS A 7 11.33 -2.59 -4.21
N PHE A 8 10.23 -2.51 -3.47
CA PHE A 8 9.01 -1.84 -3.91
C PHE A 8 8.57 -0.80 -2.88
N GLY A 9 8.11 0.34 -3.37
CA GLY A 9 7.52 1.39 -2.56
C GLY A 9 6.06 1.63 -2.94
N TRP A 10 5.22 1.95 -1.97
CA TRP A 10 3.87 2.48 -2.19
C TRP A 10 3.71 3.83 -1.51
N SER A 11 2.96 4.71 -2.17
CA SER A 11 2.54 6.01 -1.63
C SER A 11 1.02 6.11 -1.71
N LEU A 12 0.39 6.40 -0.57
CA LEU A 12 -1.04 6.70 -0.46
C LEU A 12 -1.19 8.16 -0.03
N LYS A 13 -1.98 8.93 -0.77
CA LYS A 13 -2.14 10.38 -0.59
C LYS A 13 -3.56 10.77 -0.26
N GLY A 14 -3.69 11.68 0.70
CA GLY A 14 -4.94 12.30 1.11
C GLY A 14 -5.27 13.58 0.33
N TYR A 15 -6.07 14.43 0.96
CA TYR A 15 -6.43 15.76 0.48
C TYR A 15 -5.19 16.62 0.21
N SER A 16 -5.26 17.44 -0.85
CA SER A 16 -4.14 18.27 -1.34
C SER A 16 -2.86 17.47 -1.64
N ASP A 17 -3.01 16.19 -2.03
CA ASP A 17 -1.93 15.26 -2.39
C ASP A 17 -0.91 15.03 -1.26
N ARG A 18 -1.29 15.33 -0.01
CA ARG A 18 -0.47 15.04 1.17
C ARG A 18 -0.27 13.53 1.30
N GLU A 19 0.96 13.06 1.41
CA GLU A 19 1.23 11.66 1.72
C GLU A 19 0.68 11.33 3.12
N ILE A 20 -0.19 10.32 3.19
CA ILE A 20 -0.81 9.87 4.44
C ILE A 20 -0.23 8.55 4.92
N ALA A 21 0.28 7.74 3.99
CA ALA A 21 0.99 6.51 4.29
C ALA A 21 2.03 6.21 3.22
N LYS A 22 3.17 5.70 3.66
CA LYS A 22 4.25 5.18 2.82
C LYS A 22 4.60 3.77 3.22
N VAL A 23 4.72 2.89 2.24
CA VAL A 23 5.15 1.50 2.47
C VAL A 23 6.43 1.23 1.69
N ASP A 24 7.42 0.65 2.36
CA ASP A 24 8.67 0.20 1.77
C ASP A 24 8.80 -1.31 2.00
N TYR A 25 8.94 -2.10 0.93
CA TYR A 25 9.06 -3.54 1.02
C TYR A 25 10.34 -4.01 0.36
N ASN A 26 11.18 -4.71 1.15
CA ASN A 26 12.37 -5.37 0.67
C ASN A 26 12.18 -6.90 0.77
N ARG A 27 12.03 -7.53 -0.39
CA ARG A 27 11.81 -8.97 -0.58
C ARG A 27 12.97 -9.83 -0.09
N THR A 28 14.22 -9.38 -0.28
CA THR A 28 15.41 -10.11 0.15
C THR A 28 15.48 -10.22 1.67
N THR A 29 15.05 -9.18 2.37
CA THR A 29 14.99 -9.17 3.84
C THR A 29 13.66 -9.62 4.42
N GLU A 30 12.66 -9.86 3.56
CA GLU A 30 11.27 -10.19 3.93
C GLU A 30 10.62 -9.17 4.89
N LYS A 31 10.99 -7.89 4.76
CA LYS A 31 10.53 -6.81 5.65
C LYS A 31 9.75 -5.78 4.87
N MET A 32 8.53 -5.51 5.34
CA MET A 32 7.71 -4.40 4.92
C MET A 32 7.62 -3.37 6.03
N GLN A 33 8.04 -2.14 5.76
CA GLN A 33 7.94 -0.99 6.65
C GLN A 33 6.71 -0.18 6.27
N VAL A 34 5.79 0.02 7.21
CA VAL A 34 4.62 0.88 7.02
C VAL A 34 4.78 2.12 7.88
N ASN A 35 4.76 3.28 7.24
CA ASN A 35 4.78 4.59 7.88
C ASN A 35 3.43 5.26 7.65
N LEU A 36 2.74 5.64 8.73
CA LEU A 36 1.53 6.46 8.69
C LEU A 36 1.87 7.87 9.17
N GLU A 37 1.39 8.88 8.45
CA GLU A 37 1.55 10.28 8.84
C GLU A 37 0.38 10.75 9.72
N ALA A 38 0.69 11.60 10.70
CA ALA A 38 -0.35 12.23 11.51
C ALA A 38 -1.20 13.20 10.67
N GLY A 39 -2.48 13.35 11.04
CA GLY A 39 -3.40 14.30 10.40
C GLY A 39 -4.70 13.64 9.94
N VAL A 40 -5.60 14.48 9.42
CA VAL A 40 -6.86 14.02 8.79
C VAL A 40 -6.57 13.67 7.33
N PRO A 41 -6.76 12.42 6.86
CA PRO A 41 -6.44 12.04 5.49
C PRO A 41 -7.21 12.85 4.44
N HIS A 42 -8.53 12.89 4.55
CA HIS A 42 -9.41 13.62 3.64
C HIS A 42 -10.78 13.84 4.29
N SER A 43 -11.06 15.07 4.75
CA SER A 43 -12.20 15.39 5.63
C SER A 43 -13.59 15.11 5.05
N TYR A 44 -13.74 15.05 3.72
CA TYR A 44 -15.01 14.75 3.05
C TYR A 44 -15.41 13.27 3.05
N PHE A 45 -14.55 12.34 3.49
CA PHE A 45 -14.85 10.90 3.54
C PHE A 45 -15.00 10.44 4.99
N ASN A 46 -16.16 9.92 5.37
CA ASN A 46 -16.45 9.47 6.75
C ASN A 46 -16.16 7.98 7.01
N ASN A 47 -15.78 7.27 5.96
CA ASN A 47 -15.48 5.84 5.89
C ASN A 47 -13.96 5.61 5.71
N THR A 48 -13.55 4.34 5.69
CA THR A 48 -12.17 3.95 5.37
C THR A 48 -11.77 4.52 4.01
N TYR A 49 -10.86 5.48 4.01
CA TYR A 49 -10.39 6.19 2.83
C TYR A 49 -9.30 5.40 2.10
N ALA A 50 -8.43 4.75 2.87
CA ALA A 50 -7.42 3.83 2.36
C ALA A 50 -7.17 2.70 3.36
N SER A 51 -6.62 1.58 2.88
CA SER A 51 -6.21 0.47 3.75
C SER A 51 -4.96 -0.24 3.25
N ILE A 52 -4.27 -0.89 4.19
CA ILE A 52 -3.11 -1.75 3.94
C ILE A 52 -3.35 -3.05 4.69
N THR A 53 -3.36 -4.17 3.97
CA THR A 53 -3.62 -5.49 4.54
C THR A 53 -2.54 -6.46 4.09
N VAL A 54 -2.00 -7.24 5.02
CA VAL A 54 -1.13 -8.38 4.71
C VAL A 54 -1.82 -9.66 5.14
N LYS A 55 -1.88 -10.62 4.22
CA LYS A 55 -2.31 -11.99 4.50
C LYS A 55 -1.13 -12.93 4.29
N ASN A 56 -0.95 -13.87 5.20
CA ASN A 56 0.04 -14.92 4.99
C ASN A 56 -0.41 -15.88 3.86
N SER A 57 0.46 -16.82 3.48
CA SER A 57 0.17 -17.82 2.44
C SER A 57 -1.05 -18.73 2.72
N THR A 58 -1.53 -18.83 3.96
CA THR A 58 -2.77 -19.56 4.30
C THR A 58 -4.02 -18.69 4.25
N GLY A 59 -3.88 -17.41 3.88
CA GLY A 59 -4.97 -16.43 3.80
C GLY A 59 -5.32 -15.73 5.11
N SER A 60 -4.60 -16.02 6.21
CA SER A 60 -4.83 -15.37 7.50
C SER A 60 -4.28 -13.95 7.50
N VAL A 61 -5.07 -12.99 7.96
CA VAL A 61 -4.64 -11.60 8.10
C VAL A 61 -3.61 -11.50 9.23
N VAL A 62 -2.40 -11.04 8.89
CA VAL A 62 -1.29 -10.85 9.84
C VAL A 62 -0.99 -9.37 10.12
N TYR A 63 -1.48 -8.48 9.26
CA TYR A 63 -1.46 -7.04 9.45
C TYR A 63 -2.66 -6.41 8.77
N ASN A 64 -3.30 -5.43 9.41
CA ASN A 64 -4.37 -4.66 8.83
C ASN A 64 -4.37 -3.24 9.39
N LYS A 65 -4.29 -2.25 8.50
CA LYS A 65 -4.43 -0.84 8.84
C LYS A 65 -5.53 -0.22 8.01
N GLU A 66 -6.59 0.22 8.69
CA GLU A 66 -7.62 1.08 8.11
C GLU A 66 -7.30 2.55 8.40
N ILE A 67 -7.46 3.39 7.38
CA ILE A 67 -7.20 4.83 7.46
C ILE A 67 -8.51 5.55 7.15
N VAL A 68 -9.23 5.98 8.19
CA VAL A 68 -10.53 6.65 8.05
C VAL A 68 -10.34 8.10 7.61
N GLY A 69 -11.06 8.52 6.57
CA GLY A 69 -10.82 9.78 5.87
C GLY A 69 -10.92 11.03 6.74
N ASN A 70 -11.97 11.14 7.53
CA ASN A 70 -12.27 12.32 8.35
C ASN A 70 -11.85 12.19 9.82
N ARG A 71 -11.10 11.14 10.17
CA ARG A 71 -10.60 10.94 11.53
C ARG A 71 -9.13 11.31 11.61
N GLN A 72 -8.77 12.01 12.68
CA GLN A 72 -7.39 12.32 13.01
C GLN A 72 -6.60 11.02 13.18
N GLN A 73 -5.57 10.85 12.35
CA GLN A 73 -4.58 9.77 12.49
C GLN A 73 -3.42 10.24 13.37
N THR A 74 -2.82 9.30 14.11
CA THR A 74 -1.54 9.48 14.78
C THR A 74 -0.43 8.91 13.91
N ALA A 75 0.77 9.49 13.96
CA ALA A 75 1.91 8.90 13.27
C ALA A 75 2.17 7.48 13.79
N GLU A 76 2.51 6.56 12.89
CA GLU A 76 2.74 5.15 13.23
C GLU A 76 3.86 4.58 12.36
N PHE A 77 4.68 3.71 12.95
CA PHE A 77 5.69 2.92 12.25
C PHE A 77 5.51 1.45 12.60
N GLN A 78 5.39 0.58 11.59
CA GLN A 78 5.29 -0.86 11.75
C GLN A 78 6.27 -1.59 10.85
N MET A 79 6.95 -2.59 11.41
CA MET A 79 7.70 -3.58 10.64
C MET A 79 6.89 -4.87 10.56
N VAL A 80 6.45 -5.22 9.35
CA VAL A 80 5.65 -6.41 9.07
C VAL A 80 6.51 -7.42 8.33
N PRO A 81 6.67 -8.65 8.84
CA PRO A 81 7.29 -9.74 8.08
C PRO A 81 6.40 -10.11 6.89
N VAL A 82 6.97 -10.14 5.70
CA VAL A 82 6.27 -10.51 4.46
C VAL A 82 7.20 -11.37 3.61
N LYS A 83 6.81 -12.62 3.38
CA LYS A 83 7.62 -13.63 2.66
C LYS A 83 6.98 -14.03 1.33
N ALA A 84 7.72 -14.78 0.52
CA ALA A 84 7.17 -15.37 -0.70
C ALA A 84 5.93 -16.24 -0.39
N GLY A 85 4.88 -16.08 -1.18
CA GLY A 85 3.57 -16.71 -1.00
C GLY A 85 2.57 -15.86 -0.21
N ASP A 86 3.02 -14.85 0.53
CA ASP A 86 2.13 -13.90 1.22
C ASP A 86 1.49 -12.90 0.23
N TYR A 87 0.44 -12.22 0.70
CA TYR A 87 -0.32 -11.26 -0.07
C TYR A 87 -0.30 -9.88 0.59
N ILE A 88 -0.10 -8.85 -0.22
CA ILE A 88 -0.20 -7.45 0.18
C ILE A 88 -1.37 -6.84 -0.59
N GLU A 89 -2.35 -6.30 0.11
CA GLU A 89 -3.53 -5.66 -0.45
C GLU A 89 -3.61 -4.19 -0.02
N PHE A 90 -3.91 -3.33 -0.98
CA PHE A 90 -4.12 -1.91 -0.77
C PHE A 90 -5.49 -1.52 -1.28
N THR A 91 -6.18 -0.63 -0.55
CA THR A 91 -7.35 0.08 -1.07
C THR A 91 -7.17 1.59 -0.95
N HIS A 92 -7.81 2.33 -1.86
CA HIS A 92 -7.82 3.79 -1.85
C HIS A 92 -9.04 4.31 -2.61
N ILE A 93 -9.95 5.04 -1.95
CA ILE A 93 -11.22 5.49 -2.57
C ILE A 93 -10.98 6.24 -3.89
N GLU A 94 -9.96 7.10 -3.91
CA GLU A 94 -9.66 7.97 -5.06
C GLU A 94 -8.65 7.37 -6.06
N GLY A 95 -8.23 6.11 -5.90
CA GLY A 95 -7.15 5.54 -6.72
C GLY A 95 -7.45 5.39 -8.22
N GLU A 96 -8.72 5.42 -8.63
CA GLU A 96 -9.16 5.40 -10.05
C GLU A 96 -9.83 6.71 -10.49
N ALA A 97 -9.92 7.72 -9.61
CA ALA A 97 -10.59 8.95 -9.97
C ALA A 97 -9.75 9.70 -11.03
N VAL A 98 -10.37 10.13 -12.13
CA VAL A 98 -9.65 10.61 -13.33
C VAL A 98 -8.66 11.74 -13.02
N LYS A 99 -8.98 12.61 -12.06
CA LYS A 99 -8.13 13.73 -11.65
C LYS A 99 -7.13 13.34 -10.54
N GLU A 100 -7.41 12.28 -9.78
CA GLU A 100 -6.70 11.89 -8.56
C GLU A 100 -6.03 10.49 -8.64
N LYS A 101 -6.00 9.85 -9.82
CA LYS A 101 -5.40 8.51 -10.04
C LYS A 101 -3.96 8.35 -9.53
N THR A 102 -3.27 9.47 -9.32
CA THR A 102 -1.90 9.56 -8.82
C THR A 102 -1.78 9.49 -7.29
N ARG A 103 -2.90 9.43 -6.56
CA ARG A 103 -2.91 9.38 -5.09
C ARG A 103 -2.61 8.01 -4.50
N ALA A 104 -2.56 6.97 -5.34
CA ALA A 104 -2.25 5.62 -4.90
C ALA A 104 -1.31 4.97 -5.92
N THR A 105 -0.03 4.87 -5.58
CA THR A 105 1.01 4.45 -6.52
C THR A 105 1.89 3.34 -5.96
N LEU A 106 2.46 2.56 -6.87
CA LEU A 106 3.58 1.66 -6.64
C LEU A 106 4.78 2.17 -7.44
N ILE A 107 5.98 2.06 -6.88
CA ILE A 107 7.25 2.20 -7.59
C ILE A 107 8.12 0.96 -7.35
N ASN A 108 8.71 0.43 -8.42
CA ASN A 108 9.83 -0.50 -8.29
C ASN A 108 11.12 0.32 -8.18
N LEU A 109 11.77 0.25 -7.03
CA LEU A 109 12.92 1.10 -6.71
C LEU A 109 14.21 0.65 -7.43
N GLU A 110 14.23 -0.55 -8.00
CA GLU A 110 15.39 -1.05 -8.75
C GLU A 110 15.42 -0.54 -10.21
N ASN A 111 14.25 -0.26 -10.80
CA ASN A 111 14.13 0.16 -12.20
C ASN A 111 13.31 1.44 -12.41
N ASN A 112 12.87 2.10 -11.33
CA ASN A 112 12.07 3.33 -11.31
C ASN A 112 10.75 3.26 -12.07
N LYS A 113 10.23 2.07 -12.40
CA LYS A 113 8.92 1.93 -13.02
C LYS A 113 7.83 2.19 -11.99
N GLN A 114 6.92 3.08 -12.34
CA GLN A 114 5.77 3.45 -11.52
C GLN A 114 4.47 2.90 -12.11
N GLU A 115 3.57 2.44 -11.24
CA GLU A 115 2.21 2.04 -11.59
C GLU A 115 1.20 2.73 -10.66
N TYR A 116 -0.04 2.85 -11.13
CA TYR A 116 -1.19 3.23 -10.29
C TYR A 116 -1.82 1.96 -9.74
N ILE A 117 -2.14 1.95 -8.45
CA ILE A 117 -2.75 0.77 -7.84
C ILE A 117 -4.26 0.69 -8.11
N GLY A 118 -4.91 1.82 -8.36
CA GLY A 118 -6.35 1.90 -8.52
C GLY A 118 -7.09 1.92 -7.19
N LYS A 119 -8.39 1.61 -7.20
CA LYS A 119 -9.21 1.57 -5.98
C LYS A 119 -8.81 0.42 -5.06
N LYS A 120 -8.33 -0.65 -5.66
CA LYS A 120 -7.87 -1.86 -4.98
C LYS A 120 -6.78 -2.51 -5.80
N ARG A 121 -5.73 -2.98 -5.12
CA ARG A 121 -4.75 -3.88 -5.72
C ARG A 121 -4.29 -4.91 -4.71
N THR A 122 -4.18 -6.15 -5.17
CA THR A 122 -3.59 -7.24 -4.41
C THR A 122 -2.37 -7.76 -5.15
N TYR A 123 -1.28 -7.95 -4.41
CA TYR A 123 -0.04 -8.52 -4.89
C TYR A 123 0.23 -9.81 -4.13
N GLN A 124 0.53 -10.89 -4.84
CA GLN A 124 1.17 -12.06 -4.24
C GLN A 124 2.68 -11.90 -4.37
N VAL A 125 3.40 -12.06 -3.27
CA VAL A 125 4.87 -12.06 -3.30
C VAL A 125 5.37 -13.37 -3.91
N THR A 126 6.23 -13.27 -4.92
CA THR A 126 6.87 -14.42 -5.57
C THR A 126 8.36 -14.49 -5.25
N SER A 127 9.05 -15.51 -5.77
CA SER A 127 10.50 -15.61 -5.68
C SER A 127 11.26 -14.59 -6.53
N THR A 128 10.59 -13.89 -7.46
CA THR A 128 11.21 -12.89 -8.35
C THR A 128 10.65 -11.47 -8.20
N GLY A 129 9.51 -11.30 -7.53
CA GLY A 129 8.89 -9.99 -7.38
C GLY A 129 7.44 -10.06 -6.90
N LEU A 130 6.57 -9.25 -7.52
CA LEU A 130 5.15 -9.14 -7.14
C LEU A 130 4.25 -9.57 -8.29
N ASN A 131 3.46 -10.63 -8.11
CA ASN A 131 2.40 -10.98 -9.05
C ASN A 131 1.13 -10.20 -8.72
N LYS A 132 0.65 -9.38 -9.67
CA LYS A 132 -0.65 -8.70 -9.55
C LYS A 132 -1.78 -9.72 -9.64
N ILE A 133 -2.65 -9.72 -8.63
CA ILE A 133 -3.90 -10.48 -8.58
C ILE A 133 -5.03 -9.52 -8.97
N ASP A 134 -5.85 -9.94 -9.93
CA ASP A 134 -7.02 -9.20 -10.41
C ASP A 134 -8.23 -9.39 -9.47
#